data_AF-A0A511AYA4-F1
#
_entry.id   AF-A0A511AYA4-F1
#
_cell.length_a   1.000
_cell.length_b   1.000
_cell.length_c   1.000
_cell.angle_alpha   90.00
_cell.angle_beta   90.00
_cell.angle_gamma   90.00
#
_symmetry.space_group_name_H-M   'P 1'
#
loop_
_entity.id
_entity.type
_entity.pdbx_description
1 polymer ?
#
loop_
_entity_poly.entity_id
_entity_poly.type
_entity_poly.pdbx_seq_one_letter_code
_entity_poly.pdbx_strand_id
1 'polypeptide(L)'
;MKRFYNHRDTLVTEGIDGFLRSSTGQHLCRLEGHDNIHVVLRKDWDKSKVAIVSGGGSGHEPAHAGFVGAGMLTAAVCGALFASPNVDAILAAILEVTGDSGCLLVVKNYTGDRLNFGLAAEQARLAGKKVELVIVADDTALGHDTNARGIAGTVLVQKIAGYAAETGASLADVKQAAMDAIKATVSLGLSLSDVNVYDPDHKTRLNKDEAELGLGIHGEPGTDRIAVEQLDALVAKTTEALTPYLTDEPQAVMVNMLGAVPVLEAQAIVDALSRTSLAERIEFLIGPAPMMTSLDMYGFSLSAIPARTDFIQALKFPVEPWAWPGIAPFSKIQTKPTPTLPDTFAYKPSSNAYLEKLITHGASILLDNEKDLNALDAQIGDGDAGSTFAEASRVILKDIDRLPLTSPQELCETLGRLLARNAGGSSGVLLSIMFATAGQNTAWRDGLEAGLERMHRYGGASPGDRTMLDALFPAIAALKTGDLKQAAKAAREGANATRTMPARAGRAAYVPSESLKNIPDPGAEAIARLLEGLSKLS
;
A
#
# COMPACT_ATOMS: atom_id res chain seq x y z
N MET A 1 9.46 4.01 -23.13
CA MET A 1 8.48 3.66 -22.08
C MET A 1 8.94 2.40 -21.37
N LYS A 2 8.77 2.27 -20.06
CA LYS A 2 9.11 1.05 -19.30
C LYS A 2 7.81 0.31 -18.94
N ARG A 3 7.54 -0.84 -19.59
CA ARG A 3 6.40 -1.74 -19.33
C ARG A 3 6.86 -3.18 -19.46
N PHE A 4 6.19 -4.11 -18.81
CA PHE A 4 6.44 -5.54 -18.94
C PHE A 4 5.51 -6.14 -19.99
N TYR A 5 6.00 -6.31 -21.22
CA TYR A 5 5.28 -6.94 -22.33
C TYR A 5 6.27 -7.37 -23.42
N ASN A 6 5.91 -8.38 -24.22
CA ASN A 6 6.68 -8.76 -25.40
C ASN A 6 6.25 -7.91 -26.61
N HIS A 7 5.02 -8.12 -27.06
CA HIS A 7 4.40 -7.36 -28.15
C HIS A 7 2.98 -6.93 -27.79
N ARG A 8 2.52 -5.80 -28.35
CA ARG A 8 1.22 -5.20 -28.00
C ARG A 8 0.04 -6.05 -28.49
N ASP A 9 0.21 -6.76 -29.61
CA ASP A 9 -0.78 -7.66 -30.22
C ASP A 9 -0.93 -8.98 -29.46
N THR A 10 0.13 -9.50 -28.85
CA THR A 10 0.08 -10.75 -28.05
C THR A 10 -0.24 -10.54 -26.57
N LEU A 11 -0.16 -9.30 -26.07
CA LEU A 11 -0.26 -9.00 -24.64
C LEU A 11 -1.55 -9.52 -23.97
N VAL A 12 -2.69 -9.42 -24.65
CA VAL A 12 -3.97 -9.90 -24.09
C VAL A 12 -3.95 -11.42 -23.93
N THR A 13 -3.46 -12.15 -24.94
CA THR A 13 -3.33 -13.61 -24.89
C THR A 13 -2.36 -14.05 -23.79
N GLU A 14 -1.20 -13.39 -23.70
CA GLU A 14 -0.20 -13.65 -22.66
C GLU A 14 -0.74 -13.38 -21.26
N GLY A 15 -1.49 -12.28 -21.09
CA GLY A 15 -2.14 -11.92 -19.83
C GLY A 15 -3.20 -12.93 -19.40
N ILE A 16 -4.05 -13.39 -20.33
CA ILE A 16 -5.03 -14.45 -20.07
C ILE A 16 -4.35 -15.76 -19.72
N ASP A 17 -3.37 -16.21 -20.51
CA ASP A 17 -2.65 -17.46 -20.25
C ASP A 17 -1.89 -17.39 -18.91
N GLY A 18 -1.33 -16.24 -18.56
CA GLY A 18 -0.73 -15.99 -17.25
C GLY A 18 -1.75 -16.10 -16.12
N PHE A 19 -2.93 -15.50 -16.28
CA PHE A 19 -4.03 -15.61 -15.32
C PHE A 19 -4.49 -17.06 -15.14
N LEU A 20 -4.70 -17.81 -16.23
CA LEU A 20 -5.13 -19.22 -16.17
C LEU A 20 -4.08 -20.16 -15.55
N ARG A 21 -2.79 -19.81 -15.64
CA ARG A 21 -1.69 -20.55 -15.00
C ARG A 21 -1.52 -20.23 -13.52
N SER A 22 -2.10 -19.12 -13.05
CA SER A 22 -1.96 -18.67 -11.67
C SER A 22 -2.83 -19.50 -10.71
N SER A 23 -2.55 -19.37 -9.41
CA SER A 23 -3.41 -19.96 -8.37
C SER A 23 -4.84 -19.42 -8.37
N THR A 24 -5.07 -18.23 -8.97
CA THR A 24 -6.38 -17.60 -9.02
C THR A 24 -7.18 -17.97 -10.26
N GLY A 25 -6.56 -18.48 -11.33
CA GLY A 25 -7.23 -18.93 -12.56
C GLY A 25 -7.38 -20.45 -12.70
N GLN A 26 -6.94 -21.24 -11.72
CA GLN A 26 -6.91 -22.72 -11.82
C GLN A 26 -8.27 -23.40 -12.08
N HIS A 27 -9.37 -22.79 -11.65
CA HIS A 27 -10.75 -23.27 -11.88
C HIS A 27 -11.34 -22.81 -13.22
N LEU A 28 -10.59 -21.99 -13.97
CA LEU A 28 -10.99 -21.40 -15.24
C LEU A 28 -10.24 -22.05 -16.41
N CYS A 29 -10.80 -21.89 -17.59
CA CYS A 29 -10.18 -22.24 -18.87
C CYS A 29 -10.46 -21.14 -19.90
N ARG A 30 -9.83 -21.24 -21.07
CA ARG A 30 -10.20 -20.46 -22.24
C ARG A 30 -10.72 -21.34 -23.36
N LEU A 31 -11.56 -20.79 -24.23
CA LEU A 31 -11.91 -21.46 -25.48
C LEU A 31 -10.66 -21.65 -26.34
N GLU A 32 -10.53 -22.84 -26.91
CA GLU A 32 -9.60 -23.11 -27.98
C GLU A 32 -10.18 -22.54 -29.28
N GLY A 33 -9.46 -21.64 -29.93
CA GLY A 33 -9.95 -20.96 -31.13
C GLY A 33 -8.87 -20.12 -31.79
N HIS A 34 -9.15 -19.66 -33.01
CA HIS A 34 -8.30 -18.80 -33.84
C HIS A 34 -7.72 -17.61 -33.07
N ASP A 35 -6.64 -17.02 -33.60
CA ASP A 35 -5.81 -15.95 -32.99
C ASP A 35 -6.57 -14.74 -32.38
N ASN A 36 -7.86 -14.57 -32.66
CA ASN A 36 -8.67 -13.42 -32.23
C ASN A 36 -9.86 -13.79 -31.30
N ILE A 37 -9.98 -15.03 -30.82
CA ILE A 37 -11.04 -15.44 -29.88
C ILE A 37 -10.45 -15.59 -28.48
N HIS A 38 -10.67 -14.59 -27.64
CA HIS A 38 -10.24 -14.61 -26.24
C HIS A 38 -11.46 -14.68 -25.32
N VAL A 39 -11.81 -15.89 -24.88
CA VAL A 39 -12.93 -16.12 -23.96
C VAL A 39 -12.41 -16.90 -22.77
N VAL A 40 -12.58 -16.35 -21.56
CA VAL A 40 -12.31 -17.03 -20.30
C VAL A 40 -13.62 -17.52 -19.70
N LEU A 41 -13.69 -18.78 -19.28
CA LEU A 41 -14.90 -19.40 -18.77
C LEU A 41 -14.61 -20.41 -17.65
N ARG A 42 -15.63 -20.69 -16.86
CA ARG A 42 -15.63 -21.71 -15.81
C ARG A 42 -15.42 -23.12 -16.37
N LYS A 43 -14.55 -23.92 -15.74
CA LYS A 43 -14.39 -25.36 -16.08
C LYS A 43 -15.58 -26.21 -15.61
N ASP A 44 -16.22 -25.78 -14.52
CA ASP A 44 -17.26 -26.52 -13.81
C ASP A 44 -18.68 -26.13 -14.25
N TRP A 45 -18.83 -25.52 -15.44
CA TRP A 45 -20.08 -24.86 -15.80
C TRP A 45 -21.26 -25.83 -16.00
N ASP A 46 -22.31 -25.63 -15.20
CA ASP A 46 -23.60 -26.30 -15.31
C ASP A 46 -24.57 -25.48 -16.19
N LYS A 47 -24.80 -25.97 -17.42
CA LYS A 47 -25.69 -25.35 -18.40
C LYS A 47 -27.18 -25.42 -18.02
N SER A 48 -27.54 -26.03 -16.88
CA SER A 48 -28.91 -25.97 -16.34
C SER A 48 -29.26 -24.61 -15.72
N LYS A 49 -28.26 -23.78 -15.40
CA LYS A 49 -28.45 -22.42 -14.86
C LYS A 49 -28.43 -21.35 -15.96
N VAL A 50 -28.92 -20.16 -15.62
CA VAL A 50 -28.78 -18.99 -16.50
C VAL A 50 -27.30 -18.60 -16.57
N ALA A 51 -26.74 -18.53 -17.78
CA ALA A 51 -25.36 -18.10 -17.95
C ALA A 51 -25.25 -16.57 -17.90
N ILE A 52 -24.24 -16.05 -17.21
CA ILE A 52 -23.93 -14.61 -17.19
C ILE A 52 -22.65 -14.36 -17.98
N VAL A 53 -22.75 -13.64 -19.09
CA VAL A 53 -21.60 -13.30 -19.94
C VAL A 53 -21.39 -11.79 -19.91
N SER A 54 -20.14 -11.38 -19.75
CA SER A 54 -19.72 -9.99 -19.89
C SER A 54 -18.42 -9.91 -20.68
N GLY A 55 -17.91 -8.70 -20.90
CA GLY A 55 -16.72 -8.51 -21.71
C GLY A 55 -16.50 -7.05 -22.12
N GLY A 56 -15.61 -6.89 -23.08
CA GLY A 56 -15.19 -5.59 -23.62
C GLY A 56 -13.71 -5.58 -23.92
N GLY A 57 -13.15 -4.40 -24.22
CA GLY A 57 -11.72 -4.25 -24.38
C GLY A 57 -10.93 -4.65 -23.14
N SER A 58 -9.75 -5.22 -23.33
CA SER A 58 -8.80 -5.51 -22.25
C SER A 58 -8.11 -4.24 -21.75
N GLY A 59 -7.46 -4.33 -20.59
CA GLY A 59 -6.82 -3.18 -19.92
C GLY A 59 -7.58 -2.68 -18.68
N HIS A 60 -8.62 -3.42 -18.26
CA HIS A 60 -9.40 -3.14 -17.06
C HIS A 60 -9.27 -4.24 -16.01
N GLU A 61 -8.29 -5.12 -16.16
CA GLU A 61 -8.09 -6.27 -15.30
C GLU A 61 -8.05 -5.85 -13.82
N PRO A 62 -8.76 -6.56 -12.91
CA PRO A 62 -9.34 -7.89 -13.10
C PRO A 62 -10.65 -7.94 -13.90
N ALA A 63 -11.29 -6.81 -14.22
CA ALA A 63 -12.49 -6.81 -15.06
C ALA A 63 -12.17 -7.30 -16.49
N HIS A 64 -12.82 -8.31 -17.05
CA HIS A 64 -13.90 -9.12 -16.46
C HIS A 64 -13.50 -10.55 -16.10
N ALA A 65 -12.37 -11.04 -16.62
CA ALA A 65 -11.93 -12.43 -16.43
C ALA A 65 -11.72 -12.79 -14.95
N GLY A 66 -11.29 -11.85 -14.13
CA GLY A 66 -11.11 -12.03 -12.68
C GLY A 66 -12.42 -12.14 -11.90
N PHE A 67 -13.58 -11.89 -12.51
CA PHE A 67 -14.92 -12.08 -11.94
C PHE A 67 -15.67 -13.30 -12.51
N VAL A 68 -14.98 -14.14 -13.27
CA VAL A 68 -15.51 -15.43 -13.75
C VAL A 68 -15.36 -16.47 -12.64
N GLY A 69 -16.45 -17.13 -12.28
CA GLY A 69 -16.50 -18.11 -11.20
C GLY A 69 -17.90 -18.25 -10.58
N ALA A 70 -18.06 -19.23 -9.69
CA ALA A 70 -19.34 -19.46 -9.00
C ALA A 70 -19.86 -18.19 -8.29
N GLY A 71 -21.15 -17.88 -8.51
CA GLY A 71 -21.83 -16.71 -7.94
C GLY A 71 -21.61 -15.37 -8.65
N MET A 72 -20.84 -15.31 -9.75
CA MET A 72 -20.67 -14.11 -10.59
C MET A 72 -20.78 -14.44 -12.09
N LEU A 73 -19.73 -14.19 -12.89
CA LEU A 73 -19.76 -14.41 -14.34
C LEU A 73 -19.53 -15.89 -14.67
N THR A 74 -20.24 -16.37 -15.69
CA THR A 74 -20.00 -17.67 -16.30
C THR A 74 -18.82 -17.61 -17.28
N ALA A 75 -18.75 -16.52 -18.06
CA ALA A 75 -17.66 -16.27 -18.99
C ALA A 75 -17.41 -14.76 -19.19
N ALA A 76 -16.17 -14.44 -19.54
CA ALA A 76 -15.72 -13.11 -19.93
C ALA A 76 -15.12 -13.15 -21.34
N VAL A 77 -15.57 -12.24 -22.21
CA VAL A 77 -15.06 -12.08 -23.57
C VAL A 77 -14.10 -10.91 -23.62
N CYS A 78 -12.83 -11.18 -23.88
CA CYS A 78 -11.74 -10.21 -23.84
C CYS A 78 -11.41 -9.71 -25.25
N GLY A 79 -11.61 -8.41 -25.49
CA GLY A 79 -11.17 -7.75 -26.71
C GLY A 79 -9.68 -7.42 -26.70
N ALA A 80 -9.22 -6.71 -27.73
CA ALA A 80 -7.90 -6.09 -27.70
C ALA A 80 -7.86 -4.96 -26.65
N LEU A 81 -6.68 -4.40 -26.38
CA LEU A 81 -6.54 -3.28 -25.43
C LEU A 81 -7.47 -2.11 -25.81
N PHE A 82 -8.40 -1.78 -24.91
CA PHE A 82 -9.42 -0.73 -25.06
C PHE A 82 -10.27 -0.82 -26.34
N ALA A 83 -10.36 -2.00 -26.94
CA ALA A 83 -11.17 -2.24 -28.13
C ALA A 83 -12.10 -3.43 -27.92
N SER A 84 -13.39 -3.22 -28.21
CA SER A 84 -14.43 -4.23 -28.04
C SER A 84 -14.08 -5.57 -28.72
N PRO A 85 -14.41 -6.73 -28.12
CA PRO A 85 -14.23 -8.02 -28.76
C PRO A 85 -15.04 -8.12 -30.05
N ASN A 86 -14.55 -8.92 -30.99
CA ASN A 86 -15.27 -9.19 -32.23
C ASN A 86 -16.54 -10.03 -31.96
N VAL A 87 -17.47 -9.97 -32.92
CA VAL A 87 -18.78 -10.64 -32.84
C VAL A 87 -18.63 -12.15 -32.69
N ASP A 88 -17.69 -12.76 -33.41
CA ASP A 88 -17.49 -14.22 -33.40
C ASP A 88 -17.02 -14.73 -32.03
N ALA A 89 -16.15 -13.98 -31.34
CA ALA A 89 -15.70 -14.33 -29.98
C ALA A 89 -16.85 -14.26 -28.97
N ILE A 90 -17.71 -13.25 -29.10
CA ILE A 90 -18.90 -13.11 -28.24
C ILE A 90 -19.90 -14.24 -28.53
N LEU A 91 -20.17 -14.50 -29.81
CA LEU A 91 -21.07 -15.58 -30.22
C LEU A 91 -20.53 -16.95 -29.75
N ALA A 92 -19.23 -17.21 -29.88
CA ALA A 92 -18.61 -18.44 -29.41
C ALA A 92 -18.80 -18.63 -27.91
N ALA A 93 -18.61 -17.58 -27.11
CA ALA A 93 -18.88 -17.61 -25.67
C ALA A 93 -20.34 -17.96 -25.38
N ILE A 94 -21.29 -17.27 -26.03
CA ILE A 94 -22.73 -17.50 -25.87
C ILE A 94 -23.09 -18.94 -26.21
N LEU A 95 -22.66 -19.43 -27.37
CA LEU A 95 -22.97 -20.78 -27.84
C LEU A 95 -22.40 -21.84 -26.89
N GLU A 96 -21.20 -21.63 -26.35
CA GLU A 96 -20.61 -22.53 -25.37
C GLU A 96 -21.43 -22.54 -24.08
N VAL A 97 -21.69 -21.39 -23.45
CA VAL A 97 -22.21 -21.40 -22.08
C VAL A 97 -23.73 -21.52 -21.98
N THR A 98 -24.47 -21.30 -23.06
CA THR A 98 -25.94 -21.20 -22.99
C THR A 98 -26.63 -22.56 -23.14
N GLY A 99 -27.30 -23.01 -22.07
CA GLY A 99 -28.27 -24.11 -22.08
C GLY A 99 -29.73 -23.65 -22.21
N ASP A 100 -30.68 -24.51 -21.81
CA ASP A 100 -32.13 -24.26 -21.95
C ASP A 100 -32.65 -23.11 -21.08
N SER A 101 -31.95 -22.82 -19.98
CA SER A 101 -32.22 -21.71 -19.07
C SER A 101 -31.82 -20.34 -19.65
N GLY A 102 -31.01 -20.33 -20.71
CA GLY A 102 -30.63 -19.11 -21.43
C GLY A 102 -29.43 -18.37 -20.85
N CYS A 103 -29.17 -17.19 -21.41
CA CYS A 103 -27.99 -16.38 -21.09
C CYS A 103 -28.33 -14.89 -21.01
N LEU A 104 -27.79 -14.21 -19.99
CA LEU A 104 -27.80 -12.75 -19.88
C LEU A 104 -26.43 -12.18 -20.26
N LEU A 105 -26.44 -11.23 -21.19
CA LEU A 105 -25.29 -10.40 -21.54
C LEU A 105 -25.31 -9.11 -20.71
N VAL A 106 -24.26 -8.87 -19.91
CA VAL A 106 -24.06 -7.63 -19.16
C VAL A 106 -23.01 -6.79 -19.87
N VAL A 107 -23.44 -5.69 -20.51
CA VAL A 107 -22.61 -4.94 -21.46
C VAL A 107 -22.39 -3.51 -20.95
N LYS A 108 -21.15 -3.04 -20.93
CA LYS A 108 -20.83 -1.63 -20.58
C LYS A 108 -21.32 -0.70 -21.70
N ASN A 109 -21.81 0.50 -21.38
CA ASN A 109 -22.33 1.45 -22.39
C ASN A 109 -21.21 2.13 -23.21
N TYR A 110 -20.54 1.37 -24.07
CA TYR A 110 -19.66 1.85 -25.13
C TYR A 110 -20.19 1.40 -26.48
N THR A 111 -20.08 2.25 -27.51
CA THR A 111 -20.66 1.99 -28.83
C THR A 111 -20.16 0.68 -29.43
N GLY A 112 -18.86 0.40 -29.36
CA GLY A 112 -18.29 -0.86 -29.87
C GLY A 112 -18.88 -2.08 -29.17
N ASP A 113 -18.95 -2.05 -27.83
CA ASP A 113 -19.52 -3.13 -27.02
C ASP A 113 -21.00 -3.35 -27.34
N ARG A 114 -21.80 -2.27 -27.41
CA ARG A 114 -23.23 -2.36 -27.74
C ARG A 114 -23.49 -2.98 -29.10
N LEU A 115 -22.76 -2.56 -30.12
CA LEU A 115 -22.94 -3.06 -31.48
C LEU A 115 -22.50 -4.53 -31.60
N ASN A 116 -21.32 -4.88 -31.08
CA ASN A 116 -20.78 -6.23 -31.20
C ASN A 116 -21.57 -7.25 -30.38
N PHE A 117 -21.89 -6.94 -29.11
CA PHE A 117 -22.71 -7.83 -28.28
C PHE A 117 -24.15 -7.90 -28.78
N GLY A 118 -24.71 -6.80 -29.27
CA GLY A 118 -26.05 -6.78 -29.86
C GLY A 118 -26.16 -7.69 -31.08
N LEU A 119 -25.20 -7.60 -32.02
CA LEU A 119 -25.18 -8.46 -33.20
C LEU A 119 -24.95 -9.94 -32.83
N ALA A 120 -24.06 -10.23 -31.89
CA ALA A 120 -23.85 -11.59 -31.40
C ALA A 120 -25.10 -12.17 -30.73
N ALA A 121 -25.86 -11.36 -29.97
CA ALA A 121 -27.12 -11.77 -29.38
C ALA A 121 -28.17 -12.12 -30.44
N GLU A 122 -28.31 -11.31 -31.50
CA GLU A 122 -29.20 -11.61 -32.63
C GLU A 122 -28.80 -12.92 -33.34
N GLN A 123 -27.50 -13.11 -33.59
CA GLN A 123 -27.00 -14.35 -34.21
C GLN A 123 -27.25 -15.58 -33.32
N ALA A 124 -27.05 -15.46 -32.01
CA ALA A 124 -27.34 -16.54 -31.06
C ALA A 124 -28.84 -16.87 -30.99
N ARG A 125 -29.72 -15.86 -31.04
CA ARG A 125 -31.18 -16.04 -31.12
C ARG A 125 -31.58 -16.77 -32.41
N LEU A 126 -30.99 -16.41 -33.55
CA LEU A 126 -31.18 -17.13 -34.81
C LEU A 126 -30.69 -18.58 -34.74
N ALA A 127 -29.65 -18.85 -33.94
CA ALA A 127 -29.17 -20.20 -33.64
C ALA A 127 -30.01 -20.93 -32.55
N GLY A 128 -31.16 -20.37 -32.15
CA GLY A 128 -32.11 -21.00 -31.22
C GLY A 128 -31.78 -20.82 -29.73
N LYS A 129 -30.79 -19.98 -29.37
CA LYS A 129 -30.47 -19.70 -27.96
C LYS A 129 -31.39 -18.63 -27.37
N LYS A 130 -31.76 -18.79 -26.10
CA LYS A 130 -32.46 -17.75 -25.33
C LYS A 130 -31.42 -16.78 -24.77
N VAL A 131 -31.39 -15.56 -25.30
CA VAL A 131 -30.40 -14.55 -24.92
C VAL A 131 -31.10 -13.23 -24.59
N GLU A 132 -30.79 -12.68 -23.44
CA GLU A 132 -31.15 -11.32 -23.02
C GLU A 132 -29.91 -10.46 -22.89
N LEU A 133 -30.07 -9.14 -23.02
CA LEU A 133 -28.97 -8.18 -22.93
C LEU A 133 -29.39 -6.99 -22.09
N VAL A 134 -28.50 -6.54 -21.20
CA VAL A 134 -28.62 -5.30 -20.43
C VAL A 134 -27.40 -4.42 -20.64
N ILE A 135 -27.63 -3.11 -20.63
CA ILE A 135 -26.58 -2.10 -20.82
C ILE A 135 -26.37 -1.37 -19.50
N VAL A 136 -25.15 -1.41 -18.97
CA VAL A 136 -24.76 -0.70 -17.75
C VAL A 136 -24.23 0.69 -18.12
N ALA A 137 -24.82 1.71 -17.50
CA ALA A 137 -24.57 3.12 -17.76
C ALA A 137 -24.55 3.89 -16.43
N ASP A 138 -23.61 3.54 -15.56
CA ASP A 138 -23.53 4.00 -14.17
C ASP A 138 -22.72 5.29 -13.96
N ASP A 139 -21.90 5.71 -14.93
CA ASP A 139 -21.06 6.90 -14.80
C ASP A 139 -21.85 8.21 -14.83
N THR A 140 -21.70 9.05 -13.79
CA THR A 140 -22.40 10.34 -13.65
C THR A 140 -21.63 11.52 -14.21
N ALA A 141 -20.39 11.34 -14.64
CA ALA A 141 -19.52 12.42 -15.11
C ALA A 141 -20.14 13.30 -16.22
N LEU A 142 -20.93 12.70 -17.12
CA LEU A 142 -21.57 13.39 -18.24
C LEU A 142 -23.09 13.57 -18.04
N GLY A 143 -23.59 13.43 -16.81
CA GLY A 143 -25.01 13.45 -16.48
C GLY A 143 -25.73 12.10 -16.74
N HIS A 144 -27.04 12.06 -16.45
CA HIS A 144 -27.89 10.85 -16.52
C HIS A 144 -28.59 10.64 -17.87
N ASP A 145 -27.95 11.03 -18.97
CA ASP A 145 -28.52 10.89 -20.31
C ASP A 145 -28.08 9.58 -21.00
N THR A 146 -28.62 9.32 -22.20
CA THR A 146 -28.32 8.14 -23.05
C THR A 146 -26.82 7.85 -23.34
N ASN A 147 -25.93 8.77 -22.96
CA ASN A 147 -24.49 8.71 -23.18
C ASN A 147 -23.67 8.37 -21.92
N ALA A 148 -24.31 8.12 -20.77
CA ALA A 148 -23.61 7.74 -19.54
C ALA A 148 -22.79 6.45 -19.75
N ARG A 149 -21.49 6.49 -19.44
CA ARG A 149 -20.56 5.37 -19.66
C ARG A 149 -20.84 4.24 -18.66
N GLY A 150 -20.46 3.01 -19.02
CA GLY A 150 -20.42 1.89 -18.10
C GLY A 150 -19.03 1.74 -17.48
N ILE A 151 -18.91 1.92 -16.16
CA ILE A 151 -17.62 1.85 -15.44
C ILE A 151 -17.72 0.85 -14.28
N ALA A 152 -17.03 1.12 -13.16
CA ALA A 152 -16.81 0.16 -12.08
C ALA A 152 -18.12 -0.40 -11.47
N GLY A 153 -19.23 0.35 -11.47
CA GLY A 153 -20.53 -0.12 -10.99
C GLY A 153 -21.08 -1.32 -11.77
N THR A 154 -20.57 -1.58 -12.99
CA THR A 154 -20.81 -2.82 -13.73
C THR A 154 -20.50 -4.07 -12.88
N VAL A 155 -19.47 -4.04 -12.04
CA VAL A 155 -19.12 -5.19 -11.17
C VAL A 155 -20.22 -5.47 -10.14
N LEU A 156 -20.89 -4.43 -9.62
CA LEU A 156 -22.04 -4.58 -8.72
C LEU A 156 -23.23 -5.24 -9.44
N VAL A 157 -23.50 -4.84 -10.68
CA VAL A 157 -24.53 -5.44 -11.53
C VAL A 157 -24.21 -6.91 -11.81
N GLN A 158 -22.96 -7.23 -12.14
CA GLN A 158 -22.50 -8.60 -12.34
C GLN A 158 -22.67 -9.45 -11.07
N LYS A 159 -22.37 -8.88 -9.89
CA LYS A 159 -22.53 -9.56 -8.60
C LYS A 159 -23.99 -9.90 -8.31
N ILE A 160 -24.91 -8.96 -8.58
CA ILE A 160 -26.35 -9.14 -8.35
C ILE A 160 -26.96 -10.13 -9.37
N ALA A 161 -26.61 -10.01 -10.65
CA ALA A 161 -27.05 -10.95 -11.68
C ALA A 161 -26.52 -12.37 -11.44
N GLY A 162 -25.24 -12.48 -11.06
CA GLY A 162 -24.60 -13.76 -10.72
C GLY A 162 -25.25 -14.42 -9.51
N TYR A 163 -25.58 -13.67 -8.47
CA TYR A 163 -26.34 -14.18 -7.32
C TYR A 163 -27.71 -14.74 -7.73
N ALA A 164 -28.49 -13.98 -8.52
CA ALA A 164 -29.79 -14.42 -8.98
C ALA A 164 -29.69 -15.71 -9.83
N ALA A 165 -28.71 -15.78 -10.74
CA ALA A 165 -28.49 -16.96 -11.56
C ALA A 165 -28.01 -18.17 -10.75
N GLU A 166 -27.07 -17.99 -9.82
CA GLU A 166 -26.50 -19.06 -9.02
C GLU A 166 -27.54 -19.68 -8.07
N THR A 167 -28.50 -18.88 -7.60
CA THR A 167 -29.65 -19.30 -6.79
C THR A 167 -30.84 -19.86 -7.60
N GLY A 168 -30.70 -19.99 -8.92
CA GLY A 168 -31.64 -20.69 -9.79
C GLY A 168 -32.81 -19.84 -10.31
N ALA A 169 -32.70 -18.51 -10.30
CA ALA A 169 -33.72 -17.63 -10.86
C ALA A 169 -33.85 -17.80 -12.39
N SER A 170 -35.03 -17.48 -12.93
CA SER A 170 -35.27 -17.53 -14.38
C SER A 170 -34.49 -16.43 -15.12
N LEU A 171 -34.25 -16.59 -16.43
CA LEU A 171 -33.58 -15.55 -17.23
C LEU A 171 -34.28 -14.18 -17.14
N ALA A 172 -35.61 -14.16 -17.05
CA ALA A 172 -36.38 -12.93 -16.90
C ALA A 172 -36.13 -12.27 -15.55
N ASP A 173 -36.09 -13.05 -14.46
CA ASP A 173 -35.84 -12.53 -13.11
C ASP A 173 -34.39 -12.07 -12.95
N VAL A 174 -33.43 -12.81 -13.52
CA VAL A 174 -32.01 -12.42 -13.56
C VAL A 174 -31.83 -11.10 -14.31
N LYS A 175 -32.48 -10.95 -15.48
CA LYS A 175 -32.50 -9.69 -16.23
C LYS A 175 -33.11 -8.56 -15.41
N GLN A 176 -34.23 -8.80 -14.72
CA GLN A 176 -34.88 -7.78 -13.92
C GLN A 176 -34.00 -7.34 -12.75
N ALA A 177 -33.38 -8.27 -12.03
CA ALA A 177 -32.45 -7.97 -10.95
C ALA A 177 -31.25 -7.14 -11.43
N ALA A 178 -30.71 -7.46 -12.62
CA ALA A 178 -29.66 -6.67 -13.25
C ALA A 178 -30.14 -5.26 -13.62
N MET A 179 -31.34 -5.11 -14.20
CA MET A 179 -31.92 -3.81 -14.55
C MET A 179 -32.20 -2.95 -13.31
N ASP A 180 -32.68 -3.55 -12.23
CA ASP A 180 -32.92 -2.85 -10.97
C ASP A 180 -31.59 -2.35 -10.36
N ALA A 181 -30.54 -3.18 -10.42
CA ALA A 181 -29.19 -2.79 -10.01
C ALA A 181 -28.63 -1.66 -10.88
N ILE A 182 -28.77 -1.75 -12.21
CA ILE A 182 -28.33 -0.70 -13.16
C ILE A 182 -28.99 0.63 -12.84
N LYS A 183 -30.31 0.63 -12.63
CA LYS A 183 -31.07 1.85 -12.33
C LYS A 183 -30.65 2.50 -11.01
N ALA A 184 -30.20 1.70 -10.05
CA ALA A 184 -29.86 2.16 -8.70
C ALA A 184 -28.38 2.47 -8.50
N THR A 185 -27.50 2.04 -9.42
CA THR A 185 -26.06 2.18 -9.28
C THR A 185 -25.56 3.43 -10.00
N VAL A 186 -24.77 4.24 -9.30
CA VAL A 186 -24.11 5.42 -9.86
C VAL A 186 -22.64 5.44 -9.48
N SER A 187 -21.80 5.97 -10.36
CA SER A 187 -20.36 5.94 -10.22
C SER A 187 -19.71 7.24 -10.68
N LEU A 188 -18.59 7.59 -10.03
CA LEU A 188 -17.73 8.71 -10.44
C LEU A 188 -16.26 8.41 -10.13
N GLY A 189 -15.37 8.75 -11.08
CA GLY A 189 -13.92 8.62 -10.93
C GLY A 189 -13.21 9.94 -10.69
N LEU A 190 -12.02 9.89 -10.10
CA LEU A 190 -11.05 10.98 -10.04
C LEU A 190 -9.66 10.41 -10.31
N SER A 191 -8.89 11.07 -11.17
CA SER A 191 -7.53 10.64 -11.47
C SER A 191 -6.52 11.78 -11.55
N LEU A 192 -5.29 11.50 -11.09
CA LEU A 192 -4.13 12.39 -11.15
C LEU A 192 -3.30 12.18 -12.42
N SER A 193 -3.60 11.16 -13.23
CA SER A 193 -2.94 10.90 -14.50
C SER A 193 -3.94 10.45 -15.54
N ASP A 194 -3.61 10.65 -16.82
CA ASP A 194 -4.31 9.90 -17.87
C ASP A 194 -3.72 8.49 -18.02
N VAL A 195 -4.25 7.74 -18.98
CA VAL A 195 -3.83 6.36 -19.27
C VAL A 195 -2.99 6.30 -20.54
N ASN A 196 -1.91 5.52 -20.51
CA ASN A 196 -1.11 5.21 -21.67
C ASN A 196 -1.39 3.79 -22.17
N VAL A 197 -1.95 3.67 -23.38
CA VAL A 197 -2.38 2.41 -24.00
C VAL A 197 -1.24 1.71 -24.75
N TYR A 198 -0.04 1.70 -24.15
CA TYR A 198 1.20 1.19 -24.75
C TYR A 198 1.58 1.94 -26.04
N ASP A 199 1.26 3.23 -26.10
CA ASP A 199 1.65 4.12 -27.20
C ASP A 199 2.97 4.83 -26.84
N PRO A 200 4.08 4.56 -27.55
CA PRO A 200 5.37 5.20 -27.27
C PRO A 200 5.32 6.72 -27.44
N ASP A 201 4.37 7.25 -28.22
CA ASP A 201 4.19 8.67 -28.50
C ASP A 201 3.10 9.32 -27.64
N HIS A 202 2.56 8.59 -26.64
CA HIS A 202 1.52 9.10 -25.74
C HIS A 202 1.96 10.41 -25.08
N LYS A 203 1.11 11.43 -25.21
CA LYS A 203 1.26 12.71 -24.52
C LYS A 203 0.15 12.84 -23.50
N THR A 204 0.55 13.03 -22.25
CA THR A 204 -0.43 13.20 -21.20
C THR A 204 -1.28 14.45 -21.42
N ARG A 205 -2.58 14.34 -21.16
CA ARG A 205 -3.54 15.45 -21.19
C ARG A 205 -3.46 16.33 -19.95
N LEU A 206 -2.91 15.83 -18.85
CA LEU A 206 -2.84 16.49 -17.55
C LEU A 206 -1.42 16.96 -17.26
N ASN A 207 -1.29 18.18 -16.76
CA ASN A 207 -0.01 18.63 -16.22
C ASN A 207 0.13 18.23 -14.74
N LYS A 208 1.32 18.46 -14.16
CA LYS A 208 1.67 18.04 -12.78
C LYS A 208 0.78 18.62 -11.67
N ASP A 209 0.06 19.71 -11.96
CA ASP A 209 -0.79 20.44 -11.01
C ASP A 209 -2.29 20.20 -11.29
N GLU A 210 -2.63 19.33 -12.26
CA GLU A 210 -4.00 18.99 -12.65
C GLU A 210 -4.39 17.56 -12.27
N ALA A 211 -5.62 17.40 -11.84
CA ALA A 211 -6.35 16.14 -11.73
C ALA A 211 -7.63 16.24 -12.60
N GLU A 212 -8.22 15.12 -12.98
CA GLU A 212 -9.43 15.08 -13.80
C GLU A 212 -10.54 14.30 -13.08
N LEU A 213 -11.66 14.98 -12.82
CA LEU A 213 -12.88 14.41 -12.28
C LEU A 213 -13.69 13.83 -13.44
N GLY A 214 -14.14 12.59 -13.27
CA GLY A 214 -14.93 11.87 -14.26
C GLY A 214 -14.13 11.37 -15.47
N LEU A 215 -12.80 11.26 -15.39
CA LEU A 215 -11.99 10.69 -16.48
C LEU A 215 -12.47 9.26 -16.80
N GLY A 216 -12.70 8.98 -18.09
CA GLY A 216 -13.20 7.68 -18.55
C GLY A 216 -12.15 6.57 -18.44
N ILE A 217 -12.61 5.32 -18.33
CA ILE A 217 -11.72 4.15 -18.17
C ILE A 217 -10.88 3.84 -19.42
N HIS A 218 -11.11 4.47 -20.57
CA HIS A 218 -10.22 4.39 -21.74
C HIS A 218 -9.47 5.72 -21.99
N GLY A 219 -9.46 6.64 -21.01
CA GLY A 219 -8.82 7.96 -21.12
C GLY A 219 -9.69 9.03 -21.77
N GLU A 220 -10.99 8.77 -21.95
CA GLU A 220 -11.93 9.77 -22.46
C GLU A 220 -12.04 10.96 -21.49
N PRO A 221 -12.20 12.20 -21.99
CA PRO A 221 -12.37 13.37 -21.14
C PRO A 221 -13.48 13.17 -20.09
N GLY A 222 -13.19 13.67 -18.90
CA GLY A 222 -14.13 13.79 -17.80
C GLY A 222 -14.88 15.10 -17.80
N THR A 223 -15.54 15.37 -16.68
CA THR A 223 -16.38 16.56 -16.47
C THR A 223 -15.51 17.80 -16.32
N ASP A 224 -14.51 17.72 -15.44
CA ASP A 224 -13.75 18.88 -14.99
C ASP A 224 -12.28 18.53 -14.77
N ARG A 225 -11.40 19.47 -15.12
CA ARG A 225 -10.01 19.48 -14.64
C ARG A 225 -9.94 20.34 -13.39
N ILE A 226 -9.41 19.77 -12.33
CA ILE A 226 -9.29 20.41 -11.02
C ILE A 226 -7.82 20.50 -10.62
N ALA A 227 -7.49 21.37 -9.67
CA ALA A 227 -6.15 21.42 -9.11
C ALA A 227 -5.85 20.15 -8.29
N VAL A 228 -4.60 19.70 -8.32
CA VAL A 228 -4.11 18.71 -7.35
C VAL A 228 -4.12 19.35 -5.96
N GLU A 229 -4.88 18.76 -5.05
CA GLU A 229 -5.04 19.21 -3.66
C GLU A 229 -4.66 18.08 -2.68
N GLN A 230 -4.77 18.36 -1.38
CA GLN A 230 -4.63 17.34 -0.35
C GLN A 230 -5.73 16.28 -0.49
N LEU A 231 -5.43 15.05 -0.07
CA LEU A 231 -6.31 13.89 -0.25
C LEU A 231 -7.75 14.13 0.23
N ASP A 232 -7.94 14.70 1.41
CA ASP A 232 -9.27 14.98 1.97
C ASP A 232 -10.11 15.87 1.04
N ALA A 233 -9.49 16.87 0.39
CA ALA A 233 -10.19 17.76 -0.54
C ALA A 233 -10.55 17.06 -1.86
N LEU A 234 -9.67 16.19 -2.37
CA LEU A 234 -9.94 15.41 -3.59
C LEU A 234 -11.09 14.41 -3.39
N VAL A 235 -11.09 13.71 -2.24
CA VAL A 235 -12.17 12.78 -1.90
C VAL A 235 -13.47 13.54 -1.64
N ALA A 236 -13.43 14.67 -0.92
CA ALA A 236 -14.60 15.53 -0.71
C ALA A 236 -15.24 15.96 -2.03
N LYS A 237 -14.48 16.53 -2.97
CA LYS A 237 -14.99 16.93 -4.30
C LYS A 237 -15.63 15.76 -5.05
N THR A 238 -15.01 14.58 -5.00
CA THR A 238 -15.56 13.37 -5.65
C THR A 238 -16.90 12.98 -5.03
N THR A 239 -16.99 12.96 -3.69
CA THR A 239 -18.25 12.64 -3.00
C THR A 239 -19.33 13.71 -3.20
N GLU A 240 -18.96 14.99 -3.21
CA GLU A 240 -19.88 16.11 -3.45
C GLU A 240 -20.46 16.05 -4.87
N ALA A 241 -19.65 15.70 -5.86
CA ALA A 241 -20.11 15.53 -7.24
C ALA A 241 -20.97 14.27 -7.44
N LEU A 242 -20.73 13.20 -6.67
CA LEU A 242 -21.53 11.97 -6.73
C LEU A 242 -22.87 12.10 -5.98
N THR A 243 -22.90 12.83 -4.87
CA THR A 243 -24.04 12.90 -3.93
C THR A 243 -25.39 13.28 -4.57
N PRO A 244 -25.48 14.22 -5.53
CA PRO A 244 -26.75 14.58 -6.17
C PRO A 244 -27.45 13.43 -6.90
N TYR A 245 -26.72 12.37 -7.23
CA TYR A 245 -27.23 11.19 -7.95
C TYR A 245 -27.66 10.05 -7.01
N LEU A 246 -27.46 10.20 -5.70
CA LEU A 246 -27.74 9.18 -4.70
C LEU A 246 -29.16 9.33 -4.11
N THR A 247 -29.84 8.21 -3.87
CA THR A 247 -31.10 8.19 -3.09
C THR A 247 -30.81 8.40 -1.61
N ASP A 248 -31.71 9.05 -0.86
CA ASP A 248 -31.52 9.34 0.58
C ASP A 248 -31.38 8.10 1.49
N GLU A 249 -31.56 6.89 0.95
CA GLU A 249 -31.33 5.64 1.65
C GLU A 249 -29.84 5.48 2.06
N PRO A 250 -29.54 4.65 3.08
CA PRO A 250 -28.17 4.19 3.32
C PRO A 250 -27.60 3.52 2.07
N GLN A 251 -26.29 3.58 1.88
CA GLN A 251 -25.58 3.18 0.67
C GLN A 251 -24.57 2.07 0.97
N ALA A 252 -24.39 1.17 0.02
CA ALA A 252 -23.17 0.39 -0.12
C ALA A 252 -22.27 1.09 -1.15
N VAL A 253 -21.03 1.40 -0.75
CA VAL A 253 -20.06 2.11 -1.60
C VAL A 253 -18.89 1.21 -1.93
N MET A 254 -18.65 1.03 -3.22
CA MET A 254 -17.47 0.36 -3.75
C MET A 254 -16.37 1.39 -4.05
N VAL A 255 -15.20 1.18 -3.45
CA VAL A 255 -14.00 2.00 -3.64
C VAL A 255 -13.04 1.26 -4.56
N ASN A 256 -13.03 1.66 -5.83
CA ASN A 256 -12.27 1.01 -6.90
C ASN A 256 -10.97 1.78 -7.21
N MET A 257 -9.85 1.08 -7.32
CA MET A 257 -8.58 1.66 -7.77
C MET A 257 -8.43 1.50 -9.29
N LEU A 258 -8.04 2.58 -9.98
CA LEU A 258 -7.96 2.61 -11.45
C LEU A 258 -6.65 2.04 -11.99
N GLY A 259 -5.73 1.59 -11.15
CA GLY A 259 -4.46 0.98 -11.59
C GLY A 259 -3.32 1.19 -10.61
N ALA A 260 -2.62 2.31 -10.76
CA ALA A 260 -1.31 2.53 -10.14
C ALA A 260 -1.34 3.06 -8.69
N VAL A 261 -2.48 3.05 -8.01
CA VAL A 261 -2.59 3.54 -6.62
C VAL A 261 -1.94 2.54 -5.65
N PRO A 262 -0.91 2.93 -4.86
CA PRO A 262 -0.33 2.10 -3.82
C PRO A 262 -1.36 1.71 -2.75
N VAL A 263 -1.20 0.52 -2.16
CA VAL A 263 -2.13 0.00 -1.14
C VAL A 263 -2.30 0.95 0.05
N LEU A 264 -1.20 1.59 0.49
CA LEU A 264 -1.24 2.57 1.59
C LEU A 264 -2.14 3.77 1.24
N GLU A 265 -2.06 4.25 0.01
CA GLU A 265 -2.87 5.38 -0.45
C GLU A 265 -4.32 4.98 -0.67
N ALA A 266 -4.57 3.76 -1.18
CA ALA A 266 -5.92 3.20 -1.27
C ALA A 266 -6.61 3.13 0.10
N GLN A 267 -5.87 2.75 1.15
CA GLN A 267 -6.36 2.78 2.53
C GLN A 267 -6.59 4.20 3.04
N ALA A 268 -5.68 5.14 2.70
CA ALA A 268 -5.84 6.55 3.03
C ALA A 268 -7.08 7.18 2.35
N ILE A 269 -7.41 6.78 1.11
CA ILE A 269 -8.63 7.22 0.40
C ILE A 269 -9.88 6.80 1.18
N VAL A 270 -9.92 5.59 1.73
CA VAL A 270 -11.04 5.11 2.55
C VAL A 270 -11.13 5.85 3.89
N ASP A 271 -9.98 6.14 4.50
CA ASP A 271 -9.93 6.96 5.72
C ASP A 271 -10.41 8.40 5.43
N ALA A 272 -10.01 9.01 4.31
CA ALA A 272 -10.51 10.31 3.85
C ALA A 272 -12.01 10.29 3.55
N LEU A 273 -12.54 9.21 2.97
CA LEU A 273 -13.96 9.01 2.75
C LEU A 273 -14.76 9.10 4.05
N SER A 274 -14.22 8.61 5.18
CA SER A 274 -14.85 8.68 6.50
C SER A 274 -15.04 10.09 7.05
N ARG A 275 -14.36 11.09 6.47
CA ARG A 275 -14.43 12.51 6.84
C ARG A 275 -15.32 13.34 5.92
N THR A 276 -15.92 12.73 4.89
CA THR A 276 -16.83 13.41 3.96
C THR A 276 -18.26 13.44 4.50
N SER A 277 -19.10 14.33 3.96
CA SER A 277 -20.53 14.36 4.26
C SER A 277 -21.27 13.09 3.83
N LEU A 278 -20.75 12.37 2.82
CA LEU A 278 -21.31 11.11 2.37
C LEU A 278 -21.14 9.98 3.41
N ALA A 279 -20.13 10.07 4.28
CA ALA A 279 -19.78 9.01 5.25
C ALA A 279 -20.96 8.58 6.13
N GLU A 280 -21.84 9.51 6.53
CA GLU A 280 -23.01 9.23 7.37
C GLU A 280 -24.07 8.36 6.66
N ARG A 281 -24.04 8.32 5.32
CA ARG A 281 -24.94 7.52 4.49
C ARG A 281 -24.32 6.19 4.09
N ILE A 282 -23.03 5.95 4.33
CA ILE A 282 -22.38 4.69 3.96
C ILE A 282 -22.61 3.66 5.05
N GLU A 283 -23.43 2.65 4.76
CA GLU A 283 -23.64 1.51 5.66
C GLU A 283 -22.62 0.40 5.41
N PHE A 284 -22.27 0.19 4.13
CA PHE A 284 -21.35 -0.86 3.71
C PHE A 284 -20.27 -0.35 2.76
N LEU A 285 -19.08 -0.93 2.86
CA LEU A 285 -17.96 -0.69 1.95
C LEU A 285 -17.58 -1.97 1.21
N ILE A 286 -17.22 -1.84 -0.07
CA ILE A 286 -16.61 -2.88 -0.91
C ILE A 286 -15.25 -2.33 -1.38
N GLY A 287 -14.17 -3.08 -1.13
CA GLY A 287 -12.81 -2.58 -1.35
C GLY A 287 -12.19 -1.91 -0.10
N PRO A 288 -11.10 -1.15 -0.24
CA PRO A 288 -10.55 -0.62 -1.48
C PRO A 288 -9.78 -1.70 -2.26
N ALA A 289 -9.99 -1.81 -3.57
CA ALA A 289 -9.30 -2.77 -4.41
C ALA A 289 -9.30 -2.34 -5.89
N PRO A 290 -8.34 -2.78 -6.71
CA PRO A 290 -8.48 -2.71 -8.16
C PRO A 290 -9.54 -3.72 -8.62
N MET A 291 -10.70 -3.23 -9.03
CA MET A 291 -11.82 -4.06 -9.49
C MET A 291 -12.10 -3.85 -10.97
N MET A 292 -12.14 -2.60 -11.42
CA MET A 292 -12.16 -2.22 -12.84
C MET A 292 -11.12 -1.12 -13.05
N THR A 293 -9.96 -1.51 -13.57
CA THR A 293 -8.83 -0.60 -13.76
C THR A 293 -8.91 0.14 -15.09
N SER A 294 -7.95 1.03 -15.32
CA SER A 294 -7.57 1.60 -16.61
C SER A 294 -6.04 1.53 -16.70
N LEU A 295 -5.53 0.32 -16.88
CA LEU A 295 -4.09 0.02 -16.88
C LEU A 295 -3.38 0.57 -15.63
N ASP A 296 -2.54 1.59 -15.80
CA ASP A 296 -1.74 2.25 -14.76
C ASP A 296 -2.28 3.64 -14.40
N MET A 297 -3.55 3.93 -14.73
CA MET A 297 -4.17 5.19 -14.34
C MET A 297 -4.07 5.36 -12.82
N TYR A 298 -3.52 6.51 -12.40
CA TYR A 298 -3.33 6.83 -11.00
C TYR A 298 -4.56 7.57 -10.49
N GLY A 299 -5.56 6.81 -10.05
CA GLY A 299 -6.84 7.35 -9.61
C GLY A 299 -7.73 6.31 -8.96
N PHE A 300 -8.89 6.76 -8.51
CA PHE A 300 -9.91 5.92 -7.90
C PHE A 300 -11.30 6.25 -8.44
N SER A 301 -12.25 5.36 -8.23
CA SER A 301 -13.67 5.64 -8.45
C SER A 301 -14.52 5.15 -7.30
N LEU A 302 -15.63 5.84 -7.08
CA LEU A 302 -16.66 5.47 -6.12
C LEU A 302 -17.89 4.99 -6.91
N SER A 303 -18.40 3.81 -6.59
CA SER A 303 -19.69 3.33 -7.10
C SER A 303 -20.63 3.09 -5.94
N ALA A 304 -21.79 3.72 -5.94
CA ALA A 304 -22.76 3.64 -4.87
C ALA A 304 -24.04 2.95 -5.35
N ILE A 305 -24.60 2.11 -4.48
CA ILE A 305 -25.91 1.48 -4.65
C ILE A 305 -26.65 1.53 -3.30
N PRO A 306 -27.98 1.77 -3.27
CA PRO A 306 -28.74 1.77 -2.03
C PRO A 306 -28.61 0.44 -1.28
N ALA A 307 -28.45 0.50 0.04
CA ALA A 307 -28.29 -0.64 0.92
C ALA A 307 -29.61 -1.38 1.20
N ARG A 308 -30.42 -1.58 0.14
CA ARG A 308 -31.65 -2.37 0.22
C ARG A 308 -31.32 -3.82 0.55
N THR A 309 -32.22 -4.47 1.29
CA THR A 309 -32.03 -5.85 1.77
C THR A 309 -31.67 -6.83 0.66
N ASP A 310 -32.32 -6.73 -0.51
CA ASP A 310 -32.08 -7.62 -1.65
C ASP A 310 -30.70 -7.41 -2.28
N PHE A 311 -30.27 -6.17 -2.47
CA PHE A 311 -28.92 -5.86 -2.94
C PHE A 311 -27.86 -6.29 -1.93
N ILE A 312 -28.03 -5.97 -0.64
CA ILE A 312 -27.06 -6.35 0.39
C ILE A 312 -26.95 -7.87 0.53
N GLN A 313 -28.06 -8.61 0.41
CA GLN A 313 -28.05 -10.08 0.39
C GLN A 313 -27.23 -10.60 -0.80
N ALA A 314 -27.44 -10.06 -2.01
CA ALA A 314 -26.69 -10.44 -3.20
C ALA A 314 -25.20 -10.08 -3.10
N LEU A 315 -24.86 -8.90 -2.57
CA LEU A 315 -23.49 -8.43 -2.41
C LEU A 315 -22.71 -9.24 -1.34
N LYS A 316 -23.39 -9.69 -0.27
CA LYS A 316 -22.83 -10.56 0.78
C LYS A 316 -22.73 -12.02 0.37
N PHE A 317 -23.44 -12.46 -0.67
CA PHE A 317 -23.42 -13.85 -1.10
C PHE A 317 -21.98 -14.28 -1.44
N PRO A 318 -21.48 -15.41 -0.89
CA PRO A 318 -20.14 -15.90 -1.19
C PRO A 318 -19.94 -16.19 -2.67
N VAL A 319 -18.75 -15.89 -3.18
CA VAL A 319 -18.39 -16.14 -4.59
C VAL A 319 -16.99 -16.71 -4.67
N GLU A 320 -16.71 -17.44 -5.73
CA GLU A 320 -15.38 -17.99 -6.02
C GLU A 320 -14.33 -16.96 -6.50
N PRO A 321 -14.69 -15.95 -7.33
CA PRO A 321 -13.70 -15.01 -7.86
C PRO A 321 -12.97 -14.20 -6.79
N TRP A 322 -11.63 -14.32 -6.76
CA TRP A 322 -10.75 -13.61 -5.83
C TRP A 322 -10.83 -12.08 -5.96
N ALA A 323 -11.17 -11.59 -7.16
CA ALA A 323 -11.23 -10.16 -7.45
C ALA A 323 -12.41 -9.47 -6.74
N TRP A 324 -13.37 -10.23 -6.21
CA TRP A 324 -14.41 -9.69 -5.33
C TRP A 324 -13.86 -9.60 -3.90
N PRO A 325 -13.57 -8.41 -3.36
CA PRO A 325 -12.93 -8.26 -2.05
C PRO A 325 -13.88 -8.51 -0.87
N GLY A 326 -15.17 -8.75 -1.15
CA GLY A 326 -16.22 -8.82 -0.14
C GLY A 326 -16.79 -7.45 0.23
N ILE A 327 -17.78 -7.49 1.12
CA ILE A 327 -18.52 -6.32 1.63
C ILE A 327 -18.49 -6.34 3.15
N ALA A 328 -18.25 -5.19 3.78
CA ALA A 328 -18.19 -5.05 5.23
C ALA A 328 -18.92 -3.79 5.72
N PRO A 329 -19.43 -3.76 6.97
CA PRO A 329 -19.98 -2.54 7.54
C PRO A 329 -18.94 -1.41 7.58
N PHE A 330 -19.31 -0.21 7.14
CA PHE A 330 -18.46 0.97 7.27
C PHE A 330 -18.68 1.56 8.67
N SER A 331 -17.71 1.35 9.56
CA SER A 331 -17.86 1.66 10.99
C SER A 331 -16.67 2.44 11.53
N LYS A 332 -16.89 3.10 12.68
CA LYS A 332 -15.82 3.84 13.38
C LYS A 332 -14.71 2.89 13.82
N ILE A 333 -13.48 3.39 13.77
CA ILE A 333 -12.29 2.66 14.20
C ILE A 333 -12.44 2.29 15.68
N GLN A 334 -12.35 0.99 15.99
CA GLN A 334 -12.30 0.50 17.35
C GLN A 334 -10.85 0.49 17.85
N THR A 335 -10.59 1.18 18.96
CA THR A 335 -9.28 1.21 19.60
C THR A 335 -9.30 0.42 20.91
N LYS A 336 -8.20 -0.25 21.25
CA LYS A 336 -7.98 -0.82 22.58
C LYS A 336 -7.08 0.12 23.39
N PRO A 337 -7.29 0.23 24.72
CA PRO A 337 -6.39 1.02 25.55
C PRO A 337 -4.96 0.50 25.45
N THR A 338 -4.00 1.41 25.43
CA THR A 338 -2.58 1.04 25.47
C THR A 338 -2.30 0.34 26.81
N PRO A 339 -1.54 -0.77 26.84
CA PRO A 339 -1.16 -1.40 28.09
C PRO A 339 -0.30 -0.46 28.94
N THR A 340 -0.34 -0.64 30.26
CA THR A 340 0.57 0.08 31.16
C THR A 340 2.01 -0.33 30.86
N LEU A 341 2.78 0.60 30.31
CA LEU A 341 4.22 0.42 30.14
C LEU A 341 4.94 0.68 31.48
N PRO A 342 6.12 0.09 31.72
CA PRO A 342 6.93 0.41 32.90
C PRO A 342 7.17 1.92 33.01
N ASP A 343 7.52 2.43 34.19
CA ASP A 343 7.92 3.83 34.33
C ASP A 343 9.33 4.07 33.76
N THR A 344 9.55 5.22 33.13
CA THR A 344 10.91 5.61 32.70
C THR A 344 11.76 5.93 33.93
N PHE A 345 11.18 6.69 34.85
CA PHE A 345 11.82 7.18 36.08
C PHE A 345 11.32 6.37 37.27
N ALA A 346 11.80 5.14 37.39
CA ALA A 346 11.48 4.27 38.54
C ALA A 346 12.22 4.69 39.83
N TYR A 347 13.21 5.58 39.70
CA TYR A 347 14.09 6.02 40.78
C TYR A 347 13.89 7.50 41.09
N LYS A 348 14.19 7.90 42.33
CA LYS A 348 14.08 9.29 42.74
C LYS A 348 15.23 10.11 42.13
N PRO A 349 14.96 11.34 41.66
CA PRO A 349 16.03 12.23 41.22
C PRO A 349 17.05 12.48 42.33
N SER A 350 18.32 12.59 41.97
CA SER A 350 19.40 12.94 42.91
C SER A 350 20.50 13.73 42.22
N SER A 351 21.24 14.53 42.99
CA SER A 351 22.21 15.49 42.46
C SER A 351 23.65 15.00 42.62
N ASN A 352 24.45 15.14 41.56
CA ASN A 352 25.90 15.00 41.60
C ASN A 352 26.51 15.97 40.60
N ALA A 353 27.08 17.07 41.07
CA ALA A 353 27.56 18.17 40.23
C ALA A 353 28.61 17.73 39.19
N TYR A 354 29.42 16.73 39.50
CA TYR A 354 30.41 16.20 38.55
C TYR A 354 29.73 15.41 37.44
N LEU A 355 28.81 14.50 37.78
CA LEU A 355 28.10 13.69 36.78
C LEU A 355 27.14 14.53 35.93
N GLU A 356 26.46 15.49 36.54
CA GLU A 356 25.60 16.44 35.82
C GLU A 356 26.42 17.22 34.79
N LYS A 357 27.58 17.76 35.19
CA LYS A 357 28.49 18.46 34.27
C LYS A 357 29.01 17.53 33.16
N LEU A 358 29.31 16.27 33.50
CA LEU A 358 29.80 15.28 32.54
C LEU A 358 28.73 14.93 31.50
N ILE A 359 27.49 14.67 31.94
CA ILE A 359 26.35 14.35 31.07
C ILE A 359 26.03 15.57 30.18
N THR A 360 25.89 16.76 30.78
CA THR A 360 25.56 17.98 30.02
C THR A 360 26.63 18.31 28.99
N HIS A 361 27.91 18.20 29.36
CA HIS A 361 29.00 18.43 28.42
C HIS A 361 29.04 17.38 27.30
N GLY A 362 28.89 16.10 27.65
CA GLY A 362 28.82 15.00 26.67
C GLY A 362 27.69 15.17 25.67
N ALA A 363 26.50 15.51 26.15
CA ALA A 363 25.33 15.78 25.32
C ALA A 363 25.55 17.00 24.41
N SER A 364 26.14 18.09 24.92
CA SER A 364 26.50 19.25 24.10
C SER A 364 27.45 18.89 22.97
N ILE A 365 28.47 18.06 23.23
CA ILE A 365 29.41 17.62 22.19
C ILE A 365 28.67 16.89 21.05
N LEU A 366 27.77 15.96 21.37
CA LEU A 366 27.02 15.23 20.34
C LEU A 366 26.06 16.14 19.57
N LEU A 367 25.44 17.12 20.24
CA LEU A 367 24.62 18.15 19.58
C LEU A 367 25.42 19.02 18.63
N ASP A 368 26.57 19.53 19.09
CA ASP A 368 27.44 20.40 18.29
C ASP A 368 28.01 19.69 17.05
N ASN A 369 28.11 18.36 17.11
CA ASN A 369 28.62 17.52 16.03
C ASN A 369 27.53 16.93 15.13
N GLU A 370 26.25 17.26 15.33
CA GLU A 370 25.11 16.68 14.59
C GLU A 370 25.30 16.79 13.07
N LYS A 371 25.55 18.01 12.57
CA LYS A 371 25.68 18.26 11.12
C LYS A 371 26.89 17.57 10.53
N ASP A 372 28.02 17.59 11.23
CA ASP A 372 29.27 17.00 10.76
C ASP A 372 29.18 15.48 10.69
N LEU A 373 28.53 14.86 11.67
CA LEU A 373 28.32 13.41 11.71
C LEU A 373 27.31 12.95 10.65
N ASN A 374 26.24 13.72 10.40
CA ASN A 374 25.34 13.45 9.27
C ASN A 374 26.05 13.58 7.92
N ALA A 375 26.89 14.59 7.74
CA ALA A 375 27.67 14.77 6.52
C ALA A 375 28.71 13.65 6.32
N LEU A 376 29.26 13.11 7.40
CA LEU A 376 30.14 11.94 7.35
C LEU A 376 29.35 10.68 6.98
N ASP A 377 28.20 10.46 7.63
CA ASP A 377 27.36 9.29 7.41
C ASP A 377 26.72 9.28 6.01
N ALA A 378 26.33 10.43 5.47
CA ALA A 378 25.78 10.54 4.11
C ALA A 378 26.73 10.05 3.01
N GLN A 379 28.03 9.93 3.29
CA GLN A 379 29.00 9.39 2.34
C GLN A 379 28.92 7.86 2.22
N ILE A 380 28.51 7.16 3.28
CA ILE A 380 28.60 5.69 3.40
C ILE A 380 27.37 5.02 4.03
N GLY A 381 26.32 5.80 4.30
CA GLY A 381 25.09 5.45 5.02
C GLY A 381 23.91 6.31 4.53
N ASP A 382 22.96 6.60 5.41
CA ASP A 382 21.75 7.38 5.13
C ASP A 382 21.81 8.83 5.62
N GLY A 383 22.89 9.23 6.28
CA GLY A 383 23.14 10.63 6.64
C GLY A 383 22.38 11.09 7.87
N ASP A 384 22.05 10.18 8.78
CA ASP A 384 21.25 10.45 9.98
C ASP A 384 21.95 10.10 11.31
N ALA A 385 23.19 9.56 11.24
CA ALA A 385 23.92 9.16 12.45
C ALA A 385 24.05 10.30 13.47
N GLY A 386 24.41 11.51 13.01
CA GLY A 386 24.51 12.70 13.85
C GLY A 386 23.18 13.11 14.47
N SER A 387 22.10 13.09 13.68
CA SER A 387 20.75 13.38 14.19
C SER A 387 20.29 12.35 15.23
N THR A 388 20.67 11.08 15.06
CA THR A 388 20.37 10.02 16.04
C THR A 388 21.07 10.27 17.38
N PHE A 389 22.37 10.59 17.37
CA PHE A 389 23.10 10.93 18.60
C PHE A 389 22.66 12.25 19.23
N ALA A 390 22.33 13.24 18.40
CA ALA A 390 21.78 14.51 18.84
C ALA A 390 20.43 14.32 19.53
N GLU A 391 19.54 13.49 18.97
CA GLU A 391 18.23 13.22 19.57
C GLU A 391 18.35 12.53 20.93
N ALA A 392 19.20 11.51 21.04
CA ALA A 392 19.53 10.89 22.32
C ALA A 392 20.02 11.93 23.34
N SER A 393 20.82 12.90 22.91
CA SER A 393 21.35 13.97 23.75
C SER A 393 20.28 14.98 24.18
N ARG A 394 19.38 15.40 23.28
CA ARG A 394 18.25 16.29 23.60
C ARG A 394 17.33 15.65 24.63
N VAL A 395 17.04 14.36 24.45
CA VAL A 395 16.21 13.57 25.36
C VAL A 395 16.82 13.53 26.76
N ILE A 396 18.12 13.24 26.88
CA ILE A 396 18.81 13.18 28.18
C ILE A 396 18.84 14.56 28.84
N LEU A 397 19.17 15.62 28.10
CA LEU A 397 19.24 16.98 28.63
C LEU A 397 17.88 17.49 29.10
N LYS A 398 16.81 17.16 28.38
CA LYS A 398 15.45 17.56 28.74
C LYS A 398 15.02 17.03 30.12
N ASP A 399 15.49 15.85 30.50
CA ASP A 399 15.13 15.18 31.75
C ASP A 399 16.28 15.12 32.76
N ILE A 400 17.32 15.95 32.61
CA ILE A 400 18.53 15.94 33.46
C ILE A 400 18.22 16.06 34.96
N ASP A 401 17.27 16.93 35.32
CA ASP A 401 16.82 17.19 36.70
C ASP A 401 16.07 16.01 37.33
N ARG A 402 15.71 15.02 36.52
CA ARG A 402 14.96 13.82 36.95
C ARG A 402 15.85 12.60 37.07
N LEU A 403 17.13 12.71 36.70
CA LEU A 403 18.06 11.58 36.72
C LEU A 403 18.54 11.26 38.15
N PRO A 404 18.71 9.98 38.50
CA PRO A 404 19.27 9.56 39.79
C PRO A 404 20.82 9.57 39.74
N LEU A 405 21.43 10.76 39.86
CA LEU A 405 22.87 10.95 39.64
C LEU A 405 23.79 10.42 40.77
N THR A 406 23.26 9.80 41.81
CA THR A 406 24.05 9.26 42.94
C THR A 406 24.33 7.75 42.83
N SER A 407 23.66 7.05 41.91
CA SER A 407 23.79 5.60 41.75
C SER A 407 24.08 5.24 40.29
N PRO A 408 25.22 4.59 39.98
CA PRO A 408 25.53 4.15 38.63
C PRO A 408 24.47 3.22 38.05
N GLN A 409 23.96 2.31 38.88
CA GLN A 409 22.88 1.38 38.55
C GLN A 409 21.62 2.15 38.14
N GLU A 410 21.12 3.02 39.01
CA GLU A 410 19.84 3.71 38.79
C GLU A 410 19.94 4.66 37.59
N LEU A 411 21.08 5.33 37.42
CA LEU A 411 21.33 6.23 36.31
C LEU A 411 21.36 5.48 34.98
N CYS A 412 22.12 4.39 34.90
CA CYS A 412 22.21 3.59 33.68
C CYS A 412 20.88 2.92 33.32
N GLU A 413 20.14 2.39 34.30
CA GLU A 413 18.79 1.86 34.03
C GLU A 413 17.84 2.94 33.51
N THR A 414 17.87 4.14 34.11
CA THR A 414 17.02 5.26 33.68
C THR A 414 17.39 5.71 32.27
N LEU A 415 18.68 5.87 31.96
CA LEU A 415 19.16 6.21 30.61
C LEU A 415 18.78 5.13 29.59
N GLY A 416 18.92 3.85 29.95
CA GLY A 416 18.50 2.73 29.10
C GLY A 416 17.02 2.80 28.74
N ARG A 417 16.14 3.04 29.73
CA ARG A 417 14.69 3.21 29.50
C ARG A 417 14.36 4.48 28.72
N LEU A 418 15.07 5.57 28.98
CA LEU A 418 14.85 6.86 28.33
C LEU A 418 15.21 6.80 26.83
N LEU A 419 16.36 6.20 26.51
CA LEU A 419 16.78 5.97 25.13
C LEU A 419 15.87 4.97 24.42
N ALA A 420 15.44 3.88 25.07
CA ALA A 420 14.50 2.92 24.49
C ALA A 420 13.18 3.56 24.01
N ARG A 421 12.72 4.62 24.69
CA ARG A 421 11.44 5.26 24.39
C ARG A 421 11.53 6.37 23.36
N ASN A 422 12.67 7.03 23.25
CA ASN A 422 12.78 8.29 22.51
C ASN A 422 13.87 8.27 21.43
N ALA A 423 14.88 7.39 21.53
CA ALA A 423 15.92 7.29 20.52
C ALA A 423 15.55 6.19 19.50
N GLY A 424 15.09 6.62 18.32
CA GLY A 424 14.83 5.72 17.19
C GLY A 424 16.11 5.17 16.56
N GLY A 425 15.95 4.29 15.55
CA GLY A 425 17.06 3.72 14.79
C GLY A 425 17.89 2.68 15.56
N SER A 426 18.83 2.03 14.88
CA SER A 426 19.66 0.97 15.47
C SER A 426 20.57 1.49 16.58
N SER A 427 21.12 2.70 16.44
CA SER A 427 22.04 3.29 17.44
C SER A 427 21.34 3.62 18.76
N GLY A 428 20.09 4.12 18.72
CA GLY A 428 19.29 4.37 19.92
C GLY A 428 19.01 3.09 20.71
N VAL A 429 18.65 2.01 20.00
CA VAL A 429 18.43 0.68 20.59
C VAL A 429 19.72 0.09 21.16
N LEU A 430 20.84 0.19 20.44
CA LEU A 430 22.13 -0.33 20.90
C LEU A 430 22.62 0.37 22.17
N LEU A 431 22.53 1.70 22.23
CA LEU A 431 22.87 2.47 23.42
C LEU A 431 21.92 2.14 24.59
N SER A 432 20.61 1.99 24.31
CA SER A 432 19.64 1.56 25.31
C SER A 432 20.01 0.19 25.91
N ILE A 433 20.39 -0.78 25.09
CA ILE A 433 20.84 -2.12 25.54
C ILE A 433 22.07 -2.01 26.44
N MET A 434 23.05 -1.20 26.02
CA MET A 434 24.28 -0.99 26.79
C MET A 434 23.96 -0.39 28.17
N PHE A 435 23.21 0.70 28.23
CA PHE A 435 22.88 1.36 29.50
C PHE A 435 21.94 0.51 30.38
N ALA A 436 20.93 -0.15 29.80
CA ALA A 436 20.03 -1.04 30.56
C ALA A 436 20.79 -2.22 31.19
N THR A 437 21.82 -2.75 30.52
CA THR A 437 22.66 -3.81 31.07
C THR A 437 23.71 -3.28 32.04
N ALA A 438 24.29 -2.11 31.77
CA ALA A 438 25.21 -1.45 32.69
C ALA A 438 24.55 -1.18 34.04
N GLY A 439 23.26 -0.84 34.02
CA GLY A 439 22.42 -0.67 35.20
C GLY A 439 22.30 -1.90 36.11
N GLN A 440 22.63 -3.10 35.64
CA GLN A 440 22.63 -4.32 36.45
C GLN A 440 23.84 -4.42 37.39
N ASN A 441 24.76 -3.45 37.34
CA ASN A 441 25.97 -3.39 38.13
C ASN A 441 26.03 -2.09 38.94
N THR A 442 26.61 -2.15 40.13
CA THR A 442 26.77 -0.98 41.01
C THR A 442 28.05 -0.18 40.72
N ALA A 443 29.03 -0.78 40.04
CA ALA A 443 30.28 -0.15 39.64
C ALA A 443 30.25 0.28 38.17
N TRP A 444 30.66 1.53 37.89
CA TRP A 444 30.68 2.10 36.54
C TRP A 444 31.46 1.25 35.53
N ARG A 445 32.66 0.80 35.89
CA ARG A 445 33.56 0.08 34.96
C ARG A 445 32.99 -1.28 34.58
N ASP A 446 32.55 -2.05 35.58
CA ASP A 446 31.95 -3.37 35.37
C ASP A 446 30.62 -3.27 34.60
N GLY A 447 29.81 -2.26 34.92
CA GLY A 447 28.57 -1.97 34.21
C GLY A 447 28.79 -1.63 32.74
N LEU A 448 29.70 -0.69 32.44
CA LEU A 448 29.99 -0.29 31.06
C LEU A 448 30.55 -1.45 30.23
N GLU A 449 31.40 -2.30 30.81
CA GLU A 449 31.87 -3.52 30.15
C GLU A 449 30.73 -4.51 29.87
N ALA A 450 29.92 -4.85 30.87
CA ALA A 450 28.79 -5.75 30.70
C ALA A 450 27.78 -5.20 29.67
N GLY A 451 27.58 -3.89 29.67
CA GLY A 451 26.77 -3.17 28.70
C GLY A 451 27.29 -3.27 27.28
N LEU A 452 28.59 -3.03 27.08
CA LEU A 452 29.22 -3.13 25.78
C LEU A 452 29.19 -4.58 25.25
N GLU A 453 29.48 -5.56 26.09
CA GLU A 453 29.36 -6.97 25.75
C GLU A 453 27.93 -7.34 25.30
N ARG A 454 26.92 -6.77 25.96
CA ARG A 454 25.53 -7.01 25.57
C ARG A 454 25.15 -6.33 24.26
N MET A 455 25.60 -5.09 24.06
CA MET A 455 25.45 -4.37 22.81
C MET A 455 26.08 -5.14 21.66
N HIS A 456 27.30 -5.66 21.84
CA HIS A 456 28.01 -6.51 20.87
C HIS A 456 27.17 -7.75 20.50
N ARG A 457 26.68 -8.50 21.51
CA ARG A 457 25.91 -9.74 21.27
C ARG A 457 24.60 -9.50 20.52
N TYR A 458 23.83 -8.47 20.89
CA TYR A 458 22.56 -8.20 20.22
C TYR A 458 22.73 -7.45 18.90
N GLY A 459 23.75 -6.61 18.77
CA GLY A 459 24.05 -5.88 17.54
C GLY A 459 24.63 -6.75 16.44
N GLY A 460 25.23 -7.90 16.79
CA GLY A 460 25.78 -8.86 15.83
C GLY A 460 27.08 -8.40 15.14
N ALA A 461 27.53 -7.18 15.39
CA ALA A 461 28.81 -6.63 14.92
C ALA A 461 29.93 -6.92 15.91
N SER A 462 31.14 -7.17 15.42
CA SER A 462 32.35 -7.39 16.21
C SER A 462 33.33 -6.23 16.04
N PRO A 463 34.30 -6.06 16.97
CA PRO A 463 35.48 -5.26 16.69
C PRO A 463 36.12 -5.67 15.36
N GLY A 464 36.37 -4.70 14.48
CA GLY A 464 36.85 -4.87 13.12
C GLY A 464 35.77 -4.81 12.04
N ASP A 465 34.49 -4.77 12.41
CA ASP A 465 33.36 -4.74 11.45
C ASP A 465 32.97 -3.32 11.02
N ARG A 466 33.71 -2.31 11.50
CA ARG A 466 33.57 -0.89 11.15
C ARG A 466 32.29 -0.28 11.70
N THR A 467 32.21 -0.19 13.03
CA THR A 467 31.08 0.38 13.79
C THR A 467 31.57 1.15 15.01
N MET A 468 30.66 1.75 15.79
CA MET A 468 31.00 2.37 17.08
C MET A 468 31.70 1.44 18.08
N LEU A 469 31.57 0.12 17.92
CA LEU A 469 32.27 -0.87 18.73
C LEU A 469 33.80 -0.74 18.60
N ASP A 470 34.29 -0.31 17.44
CA ASP A 470 35.71 -0.11 17.19
C ASP A 470 36.31 1.01 18.02
N ALA A 471 35.50 1.99 18.45
CA ALA A 471 35.90 3.00 19.41
C ALA A 471 35.58 2.60 20.86
N LEU A 472 34.42 1.96 21.10
CA LEU A 472 33.94 1.63 22.45
C LEU A 472 34.76 0.53 23.15
N PHE A 473 35.09 -0.57 22.47
CA PHE A 473 35.88 -1.65 23.06
C PHE A 473 37.26 -1.20 23.54
N PRO A 474 38.10 -0.55 22.71
CA PRO A 474 39.41 -0.09 23.17
C PRO A 474 39.29 1.00 24.25
N ALA A 475 38.27 1.87 24.18
CA ALA A 475 38.02 2.86 25.21
C ALA A 475 37.72 2.23 26.57
N ILE A 476 36.71 1.35 26.65
CA ILE A 476 36.31 0.71 27.91
C ILE A 476 37.44 -0.16 28.47
N ALA A 477 38.21 -0.85 27.62
CA ALA A 477 39.40 -1.58 28.04
C ALA A 477 40.45 -0.65 28.69
N ALA A 478 40.71 0.53 28.12
CA ALA A 478 41.62 1.52 28.70
C ALA A 478 41.09 2.11 30.02
N LEU A 479 39.78 2.35 30.14
CA LEU A 479 39.14 2.83 31.38
C LEU A 479 39.31 1.88 32.56
N LYS A 480 39.46 0.56 32.34
CA LYS A 480 39.57 -0.44 33.43
C LYS A 480 40.71 -0.15 34.39
N THR A 481 41.84 0.30 33.88
CA THR A 481 43.06 0.57 34.66
C THR A 481 43.51 2.02 34.58
N GLY A 482 42.92 2.80 33.67
CA GLY A 482 43.32 4.17 33.35
C GLY A 482 42.29 5.25 33.69
N ASP A 483 42.42 6.37 33.00
CA ASP A 483 41.56 7.56 33.10
C ASP A 483 40.82 7.89 31.78
N LEU A 484 40.04 8.98 31.79
CA LEU A 484 39.29 9.44 30.61
C LEU A 484 40.19 9.89 29.45
N LYS A 485 41.43 10.34 29.72
CA LYS A 485 42.37 10.74 28.66
C LYS A 485 42.89 9.52 27.91
N GLN A 486 43.21 8.45 28.64
CA GLN A 486 43.62 7.17 28.04
C GLN A 486 42.47 6.54 27.24
N ALA A 487 41.24 6.61 27.76
CA ALA A 487 40.05 6.17 27.05
C ALA A 487 39.80 6.94 25.76
N ALA A 488 39.89 8.28 25.80
CA ALA A 488 39.72 9.13 24.63
C ALA A 488 40.75 8.83 23.55
N LYS A 489 42.01 8.64 23.94
CA LYS A 489 43.08 8.24 23.02
C LYS A 489 42.76 6.90 22.35
N ALA A 490 42.36 5.89 23.13
CA ALA A 490 42.03 4.57 22.61
C ALA A 490 40.80 4.60 21.68
N ALA A 491 39.77 5.38 22.01
CA ALA A 491 38.61 5.59 21.16
C ALA A 491 38.96 6.25 19.83
N ARG A 492 39.80 7.28 19.85
CA ARG A 492 40.29 7.97 18.65
C ARG A 492 41.13 7.05 17.77
N GLU A 493 42.01 6.24 18.36
CA GLU A 493 42.78 5.22 17.61
C GLU A 493 41.85 4.21 16.93
N GLY A 494 40.84 3.71 17.65
CA GLY A 494 39.80 2.84 17.12
C GLY A 494 39.01 3.46 15.97
N ALA A 495 38.48 4.67 16.18
CA ALA A 495 37.77 5.43 15.15
C ALA A 495 38.66 5.69 13.92
N ASN A 496 39.94 5.98 14.12
CA ASN A 496 40.86 6.18 13.00
C ASN A 496 41.08 4.91 12.17
N ALA A 497 41.15 3.75 12.83
CA ALA A 497 41.36 2.46 12.17
C ALA A 497 40.17 2.06 11.26
N THR A 498 38.96 2.54 11.56
CA THR A 498 37.76 2.29 10.74
C THR A 498 37.88 2.77 9.29
N ARG A 499 38.78 3.71 8.99
CA ARG A 499 39.04 4.22 7.63
C ARG A 499 39.53 3.15 6.65
N THR A 500 40.12 2.08 7.17
CA THR A 500 40.71 1.00 6.39
C THR A 500 40.10 -0.37 6.69
N MET A 501 39.09 -0.43 7.56
CA MET A 501 38.41 -1.68 7.90
C MET A 501 37.38 -2.09 6.84
N PRO A 502 37.16 -3.38 6.60
CA PRO A 502 36.02 -3.84 5.83
C PRO A 502 34.73 -3.56 6.61
N ALA A 503 33.74 -2.95 5.96
CA ALA A 503 32.41 -2.84 6.55
C ALA A 503 31.71 -4.19 6.48
N ARG A 504 31.42 -4.79 7.64
CA ARG A 504 30.72 -6.08 7.74
C ARG A 504 29.40 -5.97 8.49
N ALA A 505 29.11 -4.81 9.05
CA ALA A 505 27.87 -4.48 9.73
C ALA A 505 27.39 -3.08 9.34
N GLY A 506 26.12 -2.78 9.68
CA GLY A 506 25.49 -1.50 9.38
C GLY A 506 25.24 -1.26 7.88
N ARG A 507 24.80 -0.06 7.52
CA ARG A 507 24.52 0.30 6.11
C ARG A 507 25.77 0.31 5.24
N ALA A 508 26.93 0.61 5.83
CA ALA A 508 28.21 0.60 5.14
C ALA A 508 28.56 -0.80 4.57
N ALA A 509 28.01 -1.90 5.11
CA ALA A 509 28.24 -3.24 4.58
C ALA A 509 27.63 -3.47 3.18
N TYR A 510 26.68 -2.63 2.76
CA TYR A 510 26.09 -2.67 1.40
C TYR A 510 26.82 -1.78 0.40
N VAL A 511 27.80 -0.99 0.85
CA VAL A 511 28.50 -0.02 0.03
C VAL A 511 29.77 -0.65 -0.54
N PRO A 512 30.09 -0.46 -1.84
CA PRO A 512 31.33 -0.96 -2.44
C PRO A 512 32.57 -0.48 -1.66
N SER A 513 33.51 -1.38 -1.41
CA SER A 513 34.71 -1.12 -0.60
C SER A 513 35.54 0.09 -1.06
N GLU A 514 35.58 0.38 -2.36
CA GLU A 514 36.26 1.56 -2.90
C GLU A 514 35.62 2.88 -2.45
N SER A 515 34.29 2.92 -2.32
CA SER A 515 33.54 4.09 -1.84
C SER A 515 33.68 4.32 -0.34
N LEU A 516 34.24 3.35 0.39
CA LEU A 516 34.43 3.43 1.85
C LEU A 516 35.81 3.96 2.25
N LYS A 517 36.75 4.02 1.30
CA LYS A 517 38.17 4.25 1.57
C LYS A 517 38.42 5.63 2.19
N ASN A 518 39.22 5.65 3.27
CA ASN A 518 39.61 6.87 4.00
C ASN A 518 38.47 7.59 4.75
N ILE A 519 37.26 7.03 4.77
CA ILE A 519 36.12 7.60 5.50
C ILE A 519 36.00 6.87 6.83
N PRO A 520 36.09 7.56 7.99
CA PRO A 520 35.88 6.91 9.28
C PRO A 520 34.40 6.54 9.46
N ASP A 521 34.13 5.50 10.25
CA ASP A 521 32.76 5.13 10.64
C ASP A 521 32.12 6.28 11.47
N PRO A 522 30.92 6.75 11.11
CA PRO A 522 30.23 7.81 11.85
C PRO A 522 29.98 7.46 13.32
N GLY A 523 29.67 6.21 13.62
CA GLY A 523 29.46 5.74 14.99
C GLY A 523 30.74 5.80 15.81
N ALA A 524 31.84 5.27 15.29
CA ALA A 524 33.15 5.30 15.94
C ALA A 524 33.66 6.74 16.10
N GLU A 525 33.47 7.58 15.07
CA GLU A 525 33.82 9.00 15.11
C GLU A 525 33.03 9.75 16.19
N ALA A 526 31.72 9.51 16.31
CA ALA A 526 30.89 10.10 17.36
C ALA A 526 31.39 9.75 18.77
N ILE A 527 31.73 8.47 19.01
CA ILE A 527 32.27 8.01 20.30
C ILE A 527 33.64 8.63 20.59
N ALA A 528 34.52 8.72 19.60
CA ALA A 528 35.83 9.35 19.76
C ALA A 528 35.70 10.84 20.14
N ARG A 529 34.87 11.60 19.41
CA ARG A 529 34.63 13.03 19.69
C ARG A 529 34.03 13.24 21.08
N LEU A 530 33.07 12.38 21.47
CA LEU A 530 32.49 12.39 22.81
C LEU A 530 33.56 12.22 23.89
N LEU A 531 34.37 11.17 23.82
CA LEU A 531 35.38 10.89 24.86
C LEU A 531 36.51 11.93 24.86
N GLU A 532 36.94 12.43 23.71
CA GLU A 532 37.91 13.53 23.61
C GLU A 532 37.42 14.79 24.32
N GLY A 533 36.17 15.17 24.11
CA GLY A 533 35.58 16.31 24.80
C GLY A 533 35.44 16.07 26.30
N LEU A 534 34.94 14.91 26.72
CA LEU A 534 34.85 14.54 28.14
C LEU A 534 36.21 14.55 28.86
N SER A 535 37.29 14.12 28.19
CA SER A 535 38.64 14.09 28.77
C SER A 535 39.18 15.48 29.15
N LYS A 536 38.61 16.55 28.60
CA LYS A 536 38.97 17.94 28.94
C LYS A 536 38.44 18.38 30.30
N LEU A 537 37.48 17.62 30.87
CA LEU A 537 36.95 17.84 32.22
C LEU A 537 37.73 17.08 33.31
N SER A 538 38.64 16.18 32.92
CA SER A 538 39.39 15.28 33.80
C SER A 538 40.81 15.72 34.12
#